data_AF-A0A2X0T0M1-F1
#
_entry.id   AF-A0A2X0T0M1-F1
#
_cell.length_a   1.000
_cell.length_b   1.000
_cell.length_c   1.000
_cell.angle_alpha   90.00
_cell.angle_beta   90.00
_cell.angle_gamma   90.00
#
_symmetry.space_group_name_H-M   'P 1'
#
loop_
_entity.id
_entity.type
_entity.pdbx_description
1 polymer ?
#
loop_
_entity_poly.entity_id
_entity_poly.type
_entity_poly.pdbx_seq_one_letter_code
_entity_poly.pdbx_strand_id
1 'polypeptide(L)' 'MNWCSIDETYVNYLKSYESRIPYSDYGVNHFKPFFRPLFEIEPGIIFVGAISHPQDRHRKMKNKPDFRKIFID' A
#
# COMPACT_ATOMS: atom_id res chain seq x y z
N MET A 1 -10.57 -4.43 8.94
CA MET A 1 -9.39 -3.94 8.20
C MET A 1 -8.70 -2.94 9.11
N ASN A 2 -7.44 -3.18 9.46
CA ASN A 2 -6.71 -2.34 10.41
C ASN A 2 -5.66 -1.52 9.67
N TRP A 3 -5.55 -0.24 10.01
CA TRP A 3 -4.47 0.62 9.55
C TRP A 3 -3.15 0.15 10.15
N CYS A 4 -2.08 0.15 9.36
CA CYS A 4 -0.74 -0.13 9.85
C CYS A 4 0.34 0.66 9.09
N SER A 5 1.47 0.87 9.78
CA SER A 5 2.77 1.16 9.17
C SER A 5 3.53 -0.11 8.90
N ILE A 6 4.51 0.01 8.00
CA ILE A 6 5.59 -0.95 7.85
C ILE A 6 6.87 -0.20 8.12
N ASP A 7 7.83 -0.85 8.78
CA ASP A 7 9.17 -0.30 8.96
C ASP A 7 9.80 0.05 7.61
N GLU A 8 10.32 1.27 7.51
CA GLU A 8 10.88 1.79 6.26
C GLU A 8 12.14 1.03 5.83
N THR A 9 12.99 0.64 6.77
CA THR A 9 14.20 -0.14 6.49
C THR A 9 13.81 -1.46 5.84
N TYR A 10 12.73 -2.09 6.31
CA TYR A 10 12.19 -3.30 5.73
C TYR A 10 11.61 -3.10 4.33
N VAL A 11 10.85 -2.02 4.10
CA VAL A 11 10.32 -1.70 2.75
C VAL A 11 11.47 -1.45 1.77
N ASN A 12 12.50 -0.71 2.17
CA ASN A 12 13.68 -0.44 1.36
C ASN A 12 14.48 -1.71 1.07
N TYR A 13 14.61 -2.61 2.06
CA TYR A 13 15.18 -3.95 1.86
C TYR A 13 14.41 -4.72 0.79
N LEU A 14 13.08 -4.83 0.88
CA LEU A 14 12.29 -5.53 -0.12
C LEU A 14 12.40 -4.90 -1.52
N LYS A 15 12.47 -3.57 -1.58
CA LYS A 15 12.58 -2.81 -2.83
C LYS A 15 13.90 -3.10 -3.57
N SER A 16 14.96 -3.48 -2.85
CA SER A 16 16.23 -3.91 -3.47
C SER A 16 16.05 -5.19 -4.32
N TYR A 17 15.03 -5.99 -4.04
CA TYR A 17 14.66 -7.18 -4.83
C TYR A 17 13.53 -6.90 -5.85
N GLU A 18 12.55 -6.07 -5.49
CA GLU A 18 11.40 -5.74 -6.34
C GLU A 18 11.18 -4.23 -6.43
N SER A 19 11.64 -3.63 -7.53
CA SER A 19 11.62 -2.19 -7.74
C SER A 19 10.21 -1.56 -7.77
N ARG A 20 9.16 -2.36 -8.05
CA ARG A 20 7.75 -1.91 -8.08
C ARG A 20 7.18 -1.63 -6.69
N ILE A 21 7.84 -2.08 -5.62
CA ILE A 21 7.41 -1.76 -4.25
C ILE A 21 7.43 -0.23 -4.07
N PRO A 22 6.33 0.38 -3.57
CA PRO A 22 6.24 1.82 -3.45
C PRO A 22 7.26 2.35 -2.45
N TYR A 23 7.76 3.57 -2.70
CA TYR A 23 8.50 4.30 -1.68
C TYR A 23 7.61 4.54 -0.46
N SER A 24 8.19 4.40 0.72
CA SER A 24 7.57 4.70 2.01
C SER A 24 8.00 6.07 2.55
N ASP A 25 9.15 6.59 2.14
CA ASP A 25 9.59 7.95 2.46
C ASP A 25 8.88 8.98 1.59
N TYR A 26 8.09 9.85 2.22
CA TYR A 26 7.48 11.01 1.60
C TYR A 26 7.89 12.30 2.33
N GLY A 27 8.96 12.25 3.14
CA GLY A 27 9.45 13.33 4.00
C GLY A 27 8.96 13.23 5.45
N VAL A 28 9.58 14.02 6.32
CA VAL A 28 9.48 13.96 7.80
C VAL A 28 8.04 13.98 8.35
N ASN A 29 7.11 14.60 7.63
CA ASN A 29 5.72 14.76 8.07
C ASN A 29 4.73 13.85 7.31
N HIS A 30 5.22 12.91 6.52
CA HIS A 30 4.36 12.06 5.70
C HIS A 30 4.46 10.60 6.13
N PHE A 31 3.30 9.99 6.28
CA PHE A 31 3.15 8.59 6.61
C PHE A 31 2.50 7.86 5.45
N LYS A 32 3.02 6.69 5.06
CA LYS A 32 2.40 5.82 4.07
C LYS A 32 1.49 4.81 4.78
N PRO A 33 0.15 4.98 4.75
CA PRO A 33 -0.72 4.02 5.38
C PRO A 33 -0.91 2.76 4.53
N PHE A 34 -0.99 1.63 5.23
CA PHE A 34 -1.36 0.33 4.67
C PHE A 34 -2.58 -0.22 5.41
N PHE A 35 -3.29 -1.14 4.75
CA PHE A 35 -4.34 -1.94 5.36
C PHE A 35 -3.87 -3.37 5.57
N ARG A 36 -4.09 -3.90 6.78
CA ARG A 36 -3.86 -5.30 7.12
C ARG A 36 -5.10 -6.00 7.73
N PRO A 37 -5.25 -7.31 7.52
CA PRO A 37 -4.69 -8.06 6.39
C PRO A 37 -5.44 -7.68 5.09
N LEU A 38 -4.76 -7.79 3.95
CA LEU A 38 -5.43 -7.88 2.64
C LEU A 38 -5.84 -9.35 2.39
N PHE A 39 -4.89 -10.26 2.53
CA PHE A 39 -5.09 -11.72 2.60
C PHE A 39 -3.83 -12.37 3.22
N GLU A 40 -3.93 -13.66 3.50
CA GLU A 40 -2.83 -14.52 3.96
C GLU A 40 -2.69 -15.68 2.99
N ILE A 41 -1.46 -16.02 2.59
CA ILE A 41 -1.21 -17.15 1.67
C ILE A 41 -0.75 -18.40 2.39
N GLU A 42 -0.02 -18.23 3.49
CA GLU A 42 0.55 -19.26 4.34
C GLU A 42 0.60 -18.73 5.77
N PRO A 43 0.56 -19.60 6.80
CA PRO A 43 0.63 -19.18 8.19
C PRO A 43 1.80 -18.22 8.45
N GLY A 44 1.48 -16.98 8.79
CA GLY A 44 2.46 -15.93 9.10
C GLY A 44 2.90 -15.04 7.92
N ILE A 45 2.42 -15.29 6.69
CA ILE A 45 2.68 -14.43 5.53
C ILE A 45 1.46 -13.58 5.22
N ILE A 46 1.46 -12.36 5.74
CA ILE A 46 0.35 -11.41 5.63
C ILE A 46 0.62 -10.42 4.50
N PHE A 47 -0.27 -10.39 3.52
CA PHE A 47 -0.27 -9.35 2.49
C PHE A 47 -0.99 -8.10 3.01
N VAL A 48 -0.45 -6.94 2.64
CA VAL A 48 -0.99 -5.64 3.03
C VAL A 48 -1.29 -4.80 1.80
N GLY A 49 -2.42 -4.09 1.84
CA GLY A 49 -2.85 -3.21 0.76
C GLY A 49 -2.30 -1.81 0.96
N ALA A 50 -1.59 -1.26 -0.03
CA ALA A 50 -1.14 0.12 0.00
C ALA A 50 -2.28 1.09 -0.34
N ILE A 51 -2.30 2.24 0.30
CA ILE A 51 -3.28 3.29 0.04
C ILE A 51 -2.59 4.50 -0.58
N SER A 52 -3.29 5.15 -1.48
CA SER A 52 -2.88 6.39 -2.10
C SER A 52 -4.07 7.34 -2.20
N HIS A 53 -3.90 8.60 -1.81
CA HIS A 53 -3.67 9.58 -2.87
C HIS A 53 -4.60 9.56 -4.09
N PRO A 54 -5.75 10.26 -4.16
CA PRO A 54 -6.44 10.46 -5.43
C PRO A 54 -5.52 11.16 -6.45
N GLN A 55 -5.37 10.58 -7.64
CA GLN A 55 -4.61 11.15 -8.76
C GLN A 55 -5.54 11.38 -9.94
N ASP A 56 -5.19 12.29 -10.85
CA ASP A 56 -6.04 12.61 -12.01
C ASP A 56 -6.37 11.38 -12.87
N ARG A 57 -5.39 10.48 -13.05
CA ARG A 57 -5.61 9.20 -13.74
C ARG A 57 -6.68 8.33 -13.08
N HIS A 58 -6.81 8.39 -11.74
CA HIS A 58 -7.79 7.61 -10.99
C HIS A 58 -9.22 7.99 -11.37
N ARG A 59 -9.47 9.20 -11.88
CA ARG A 59 -10.81 9.59 -12.36
C ARG A 59 -11.27 8.69 -13.50
N LYS A 60 -10.38 8.34 -14.42
CA LYS A 60 -10.65 7.53 -15.62
C LYS A 60 -10.50 6.02 -15.39
N MET A 61 -9.74 5.60 -14.39
CA MET A 61 -9.55 4.18 -14.08
C MET A 61 -10.84 3.53 -13.57
N LYS A 62 -11.10 2.28 -13.96
CA LYS A 62 -12.18 1.45 -13.40
C LYS A 62 -11.63 0.59 -12.26
N ASN A 63 -12.53 0.12 -11.39
CA ASN A 63 -12.15 -0.87 -10.39
C ASN A 63 -11.65 -2.15 -11.07
N LYS A 64 -10.61 -2.75 -10.48
CA LYS A 64 -9.97 -4.00 -10.88
C LYS A 64 -9.62 -4.81 -9.64
N PRO A 65 -9.28 -6.10 -9.75
CA PRO A 65 -8.85 -6.91 -8.60
C PRO A 65 -7.69 -6.29 -7.80
N ASP A 66 -6.80 -5.56 -8.47
CA ASP A 66 -5.60 -4.90 -7.93
C ASP A 66 -5.78 -3.38 -7.69
N PHE A 67 -6.95 -2.82 -7.99
CA PHE A 67 -7.24 -1.40 -7.82
C PHE A 67 -8.70 -1.16 -7.45
N ARG A 68 -8.93 -0.65 -6.23
CA ARG A 68 -10.27 -0.28 -5.75
C ARG A 68 -10.29 1.20 -5.36
N LYS A 69 -11.24 1.95 -5.93
CA LYS A 69 -11.51 3.32 -5.46
C LYS A 69 -12.23 3.27 -4.12
N ILE A 70 -11.85 4.17 -3.23
CA ILE A 70 -12.47 4.36 -1.92
C ILE A 70 -13.09 5.76 -1.93
N PHE A 71 -14.33 5.84 -1.47
CA PHE A 71 -15.06 7.09 -1.26
C PHE A 71 -15.42 7.17 0.22
N ILE A 72 -15.43 8.38 0.78
CA ILE A 72 -15.99 8.64 2.11
C ILE A 72 -17.42 9.11 1.84
N ASP A 73 -18.39 8.42 2.43
CA ASP A 73 -19.80 8.82 2.39
C ASP A 73 -20.06 10.01 3.33
#